data_AF-A0A434GAX9-F1
#
_entry.id   AF-A0A434GAX9-F1
#
_cell.length_a   1.000
_cell.length_b   1.000
_cell.length_c   1.000
_cell.angle_alpha   90.00
_cell.angle_beta   90.00
_cell.angle_gamma   90.00
#
_symmetry.space_group_name_H-M   'P 1'
#
loop_
_entity.id
_entity.type
_entity.pdbx_description
1 polymer ?
#
loop_
_entity_poly.entity_id
_entity_poly.type
_entity_poly.pdbx_seq_one_letter_code
_entity_poly.pdbx_strand_id
1 'polypeptide(L)'
;MSAETVFAAELPWPDYDAKVRDGSVPILVPIGSMEQHGCHMPMHVDVLLPVEFARRVADVVGALVAPPFTYGYKSHQKSGGGNHLPGTTSLDGATLVSALRDVIKEFARHGVRKICLVNGHFENSWFIVEGIDLALRELRWGGIDDMKIVVLSYWDFVDKATIAR
;
A
#
# COMPACT_ATOMS: atom_id res chain seq x y z
N MET A 1 -3.84 -27.36 10.51
CA MET A 1 -4.37 -26.86 9.23
C MET A 1 -3.54 -25.65 8.87
N SER A 2 -2.90 -25.62 7.70
CA SER A 2 -2.20 -24.42 7.23
C SER A 2 -3.17 -23.25 7.32
N ALA A 3 -2.78 -22.14 7.95
CA ALA A 3 -3.58 -20.93 7.87
C ALA A 3 -3.76 -20.58 6.38
N GLU A 4 -4.99 -20.26 5.97
CA GLU A 4 -5.27 -19.80 4.62
C GLU A 4 -4.49 -18.50 4.39
N THR A 5 -3.84 -18.35 3.24
CA THR A 5 -3.03 -17.16 2.96
C THR A 5 -3.89 -15.90 2.91
N VAL A 6 -3.34 -14.78 3.40
CA VAL A 6 -3.94 -13.45 3.25
C VAL A 6 -3.44 -12.72 2.01
N PHE A 7 -2.45 -13.24 1.29
CA PHE A 7 -1.91 -12.59 0.10
C PHE A 7 -2.79 -12.86 -1.11
N ALA A 8 -3.36 -11.82 -1.71
CA ALA A 8 -4.25 -11.93 -2.86
C ALA A 8 -3.59 -12.64 -4.05
N ALA A 9 -2.28 -12.44 -4.26
CA ALA A 9 -1.52 -13.04 -5.34
C ALA A 9 -1.18 -14.53 -5.13
N GLU A 10 -1.40 -15.07 -3.93
CA GLU A 10 -1.23 -16.49 -3.63
C GLU A 10 -2.53 -17.29 -3.83
N LEU A 11 -3.65 -16.59 -4.12
CA LEU A 11 -4.94 -17.21 -4.41
C LEU A 11 -5.11 -17.45 -5.92
N PRO A 12 -5.70 -18.59 -6.33
CA PRO A 12 -6.28 -18.73 -7.65
C PRO A 12 -7.34 -17.63 -7.91
N TRP A 13 -7.41 -17.13 -9.15
CA TRP A 13 -8.32 -16.02 -9.48
C TRP A 13 -9.80 -16.26 -9.13
N PRO A 14 -10.37 -17.49 -9.22
CA PRO A 14 -11.76 -17.72 -8.81
C PRO A 14 -11.96 -17.58 -7.29
N ASP A 15 -10.96 -17.99 -6.50
CA ASP A 15 -11.00 -17.89 -5.03
C ASP A 15 -10.86 -16.42 -4.59
N TYR A 16 -10.04 -15.64 -5.31
CA TYR A 16 -9.98 -14.19 -5.16
C TYR A 16 -11.33 -13.53 -5.48
N ASP A 17 -11.93 -13.82 -6.65
CA ASP A 17 -13.22 -13.25 -7.08
C ASP A 17 -14.32 -13.53 -6.05
N ALA A 18 -14.40 -14.78 -5.58
CA ALA A 18 -15.38 -15.20 -4.58
C ALA A 18 -15.29 -14.39 -3.27
N LYS A 19 -14.09 -13.94 -2.88
CA LYS A 19 -13.86 -13.13 -1.68
C LYS A 19 -14.18 -11.65 -1.90
N VAL A 20 -13.87 -11.07 -3.08
CA VAL A 20 -13.89 -9.60 -3.24
C VAL A 20 -15.12 -9.04 -3.95
N ARG A 21 -15.81 -9.85 -4.77
CA ARG A 21 -16.83 -9.36 -5.72
C ARG A 21 -18.04 -8.69 -5.06
N ASP A 22 -18.33 -9.00 -3.79
CA ASP A 22 -19.43 -8.42 -3.03
C ASP A 22 -19.04 -7.11 -2.30
N GLY A 23 -17.78 -6.67 -2.42
CA GLY A 23 -17.26 -5.46 -1.81
C GLY A 23 -17.06 -5.53 -0.29
N SER A 24 -17.26 -6.69 0.34
CA SER A 24 -17.18 -6.84 1.79
C SER A 24 -15.75 -6.91 2.32
N VAL A 25 -14.88 -7.63 1.60
CA VAL A 25 -13.47 -7.89 1.97
C VAL A 25 -12.56 -6.70 1.63
N PRO A 26 -11.86 -6.10 2.61
CA PRO A 26 -10.88 -5.05 2.35
C PRO A 26 -9.61 -5.57 1.67
N ILE A 27 -8.96 -4.70 0.90
CA ILE A 27 -7.60 -4.92 0.39
C ILE A 27 -6.63 -3.93 1.03
N LEU A 28 -5.56 -4.46 1.63
CA LEU A 28 -4.42 -3.69 2.11
C LEU A 28 -3.37 -3.64 0.99
N VAL A 29 -2.91 -2.44 0.65
CA VAL A 29 -1.90 -2.19 -0.39
C VAL A 29 -0.65 -1.63 0.28
N PRO A 30 0.41 -2.44 0.49
CA PRO A 30 1.67 -1.93 1.01
C PRO A 30 2.38 -1.07 -0.02
N ILE A 31 2.93 0.06 0.41
CA ILE A 31 3.66 0.98 -0.46
C ILE A 31 5.00 1.32 0.18
N GLY A 32 6.09 0.91 -0.46
CA GLY A 32 7.44 1.12 0.05
C GLY A 32 8.33 1.90 -0.91
N SER A 33 9.61 1.60 -0.83
CA SER A 33 10.68 2.11 -1.69
C SER A 33 11.88 1.17 -1.68
N MET A 34 12.74 1.32 -2.68
CA MET A 34 14.12 0.82 -2.62
C MET A 34 15.02 2.01 -2.26
N GLU A 35 15.44 2.08 -1.01
CA GLU A 35 16.17 3.22 -0.43
C GLU A 35 17.37 2.74 0.39
N GLN A 36 18.47 3.51 0.37
CA GLN A 36 19.56 3.28 1.30
C GLN A 36 19.08 3.36 2.76
N HIS A 37 19.53 2.44 3.62
CA HIS A 37 19.22 2.43 5.06
C HIS A 37 20.51 2.38 5.90
N GLY A 38 21.51 3.17 5.49
CA GLY A 38 22.84 3.21 6.09
C GLY A 38 23.66 1.93 5.86
N CYS A 39 24.80 1.81 6.54
CA CYS A 39 25.79 0.74 6.28
C CYS A 39 25.42 -0.65 6.86
N HIS A 40 24.27 -0.80 7.51
CA HIS A 40 23.94 -1.96 8.34
C HIS A 40 22.62 -2.65 7.99
N MET A 41 21.82 -2.06 7.09
CA MET A 41 20.51 -2.60 6.70
C MET A 41 20.40 -2.77 5.18
N PRO A 42 19.52 -3.68 4.71
CA PRO A 42 19.20 -3.82 3.30
C PRO A 42 18.35 -2.65 2.79
N MET A 43 18.24 -2.51 1.47
CA MET A 43 17.57 -1.36 0.84
C MET A 43 16.06 -1.52 0.59
N HIS A 44 15.44 -2.60 1.09
CA HIS A 44 14.02 -2.90 0.89
C HIS A 44 13.18 -2.77 2.17
N VAL A 45 13.72 -2.13 3.20
CA VAL A 45 13.09 -2.02 4.53
C VAL A 45 11.69 -1.43 4.41
N ASP A 46 11.55 -0.38 3.59
CA ASP A 46 10.29 0.31 3.35
C ASP A 46 9.25 -0.55 2.66
N VAL A 47 9.63 -1.69 2.06
CA VAL A 47 8.71 -2.69 1.50
C VAL A 47 8.41 -3.77 2.54
N LEU A 48 9.44 -4.32 3.18
CA LEU A 48 9.28 -5.44 4.13
C LEU A 48 8.38 -5.07 5.30
N LEU A 49 8.57 -3.88 5.88
CA LEU A 49 7.84 -3.47 7.07
C LEU A 49 6.33 -3.28 6.83
N PRO A 50 5.86 -2.45 5.88
CA PRO A 50 4.42 -2.31 5.64
C PRO A 50 3.78 -3.61 5.13
N VAL A 51 4.51 -4.48 4.43
CA VAL A 51 4.01 -5.82 4.05
C VAL A 51 3.72 -6.66 5.29
N GLU A 52 4.64 -6.70 6.26
CA GLU A 52 4.45 -7.49 7.47
C GLU A 52 3.35 -6.91 8.38
N PHE A 53 3.25 -5.59 8.48
CA PHE A 53 2.11 -4.94 9.16
C PHE A 53 0.80 -5.30 8.46
N ALA A 54 0.74 -5.18 7.14
CA ALA A 54 -0.47 -5.51 6.37
C ALA A 54 -0.86 -6.98 6.53
N ARG A 55 0.11 -7.91 6.48
CA ARG A 55 -0.13 -9.35 6.67
C ARG A 55 -0.74 -9.65 8.03
N ARG A 56 -0.13 -9.16 9.11
CA ARG A 56 -0.63 -9.38 10.48
C ARG A 56 -2.00 -8.73 10.72
N VAL A 57 -2.23 -7.54 10.16
CA VAL A 57 -3.55 -6.88 10.26
C VAL A 57 -4.60 -7.66 9.47
N ALA A 58 -4.27 -8.10 8.25
CA ALA A 58 -5.16 -8.86 7.40
C ALA A 58 -5.64 -10.16 8.06
N ASP A 59 -4.73 -10.88 8.74
CA ASP A 59 -5.05 -12.08 9.53
C ASP A 59 -6.12 -11.79 10.61
N VAL A 60 -6.08 -10.60 11.22
CA VAL A 60 -6.99 -10.20 12.31
C VAL A 60 -8.34 -9.69 11.80
N VAL A 61 -8.34 -8.91 10.71
CA VAL A 61 -9.55 -8.22 10.23
C VAL A 61 -10.24 -8.94 9.07
N GLY A 62 -9.71 -10.08 8.61
CA GLY A 62 -10.27 -10.82 7.48
C GLY A 62 -10.15 -10.07 6.16
N ALA A 63 -8.96 -9.50 5.90
CA ALA A 63 -8.67 -8.77 4.67
C ALA A 63 -7.67 -9.52 3.79
N LEU A 64 -7.43 -9.00 2.58
CA LEU A 64 -6.38 -9.49 1.69
C LEU A 64 -5.26 -8.45 1.54
N VAL A 65 -4.04 -8.92 1.28
CA VAL A 65 -2.87 -8.08 1.02
C VAL A 65 -2.53 -8.14 -0.46
N ALA A 66 -2.49 -6.99 -1.12
CA ALA A 66 -2.06 -6.85 -2.50
C ALA A 66 -0.52 -6.95 -2.62
N PRO A 67 0.01 -7.26 -3.82
CA PRO A 67 1.43 -7.08 -4.10
C PRO A 67 1.90 -5.65 -3.75
N PRO A 68 3.08 -5.50 -3.13
CA PRO A 68 3.55 -4.19 -2.70
C PRO A 68 4.04 -3.35 -3.87
N PHE A 69 3.95 -2.03 -3.73
CA PHE A 69 4.75 -1.11 -4.54
C PHE A 69 6.20 -1.12 -4.01
N THR A 70 7.12 -1.62 -4.82
CA THR A 70 8.53 -1.79 -4.43
C THR A 70 9.41 -0.58 -4.70
N TYR A 71 8.93 0.39 -5.49
CA TYR A 71 9.61 1.64 -5.78
C TYR A 71 8.72 2.82 -5.39
N GLY A 72 9.26 3.74 -4.60
CA GLY A 72 8.56 4.91 -4.08
C GLY A 72 9.03 6.22 -4.71
N TYR A 73 8.57 7.35 -4.17
CA TYR A 73 9.03 8.67 -4.59
C TYR A 73 10.46 8.96 -4.12
N LYS A 74 11.08 9.95 -4.77
CA LYS A 74 12.45 10.40 -4.52
C LYS A 74 12.67 10.68 -3.04
N SER A 75 13.71 10.05 -2.49
CA SER A 75 14.21 10.31 -1.15
C SER A 75 14.56 11.79 -0.97
N HIS A 76 14.06 12.40 0.10
CA HIS A 76 14.34 13.77 0.49
C HIS A 76 15.39 13.82 1.58
N GLN A 77 16.25 14.84 1.54
CA GLN A 77 17.40 14.95 2.45
C GLN A 77 17.01 14.91 3.94
N LYS A 78 15.84 15.42 4.30
CA LYS A 78 15.39 15.53 5.69
C LYS A 78 14.65 14.29 6.23
N SER A 79 14.33 13.32 5.37
CA SER A 79 13.52 12.15 5.74
C SER A 79 14.18 10.83 5.38
N GLY A 80 14.83 10.73 4.22
CA GLY A 80 15.53 9.51 3.76
C GLY A 80 17.02 9.70 3.43
N GLY A 81 17.58 10.88 3.74
CA GLY A 81 18.99 11.23 3.47
C GLY A 81 19.24 11.78 2.06
N GLY A 82 18.37 11.48 1.10
CA GLY A 82 18.31 12.14 -0.21
C GLY A 82 18.66 11.22 -1.39
N ASN A 83 18.02 11.47 -2.52
CA ASN A 83 18.08 10.64 -3.72
C ASN A 83 19.44 10.61 -4.46
N HIS A 84 20.47 11.26 -3.92
CA HIS A 84 21.83 11.23 -4.47
C HIS A 84 22.62 10.00 -3.98
N LEU A 85 22.11 9.27 -2.99
CA LEU A 85 22.77 8.12 -2.40
C LEU A 85 22.58 6.87 -3.29
N PRO A 86 23.65 6.10 -3.55
CA PRO A 86 23.60 4.96 -4.47
C PRO A 86 22.68 3.84 -3.97
N GLY A 87 22.11 3.09 -4.91
CA GLY A 87 21.15 2.02 -4.65
C GLY A 87 19.71 2.50 -4.46
N THR A 88 19.51 3.72 -3.94
CA THR A 88 18.19 4.37 -3.90
C THR A 88 17.63 4.53 -5.31
N THR A 89 16.51 3.89 -5.59
CA THR A 89 15.90 3.84 -6.92
C THR A 89 14.45 4.28 -6.82
N SER A 90 14.18 5.46 -7.37
CA SER A 90 12.92 6.18 -7.10
C SER A 90 12.17 6.51 -8.37
N LEU A 91 10.85 6.59 -8.23
CA LEU A 91 9.93 7.01 -9.28
C LEU A 91 9.79 8.54 -9.31
N ASP A 92 9.47 9.06 -10.48
CA ASP A 92 8.87 10.38 -10.59
C ASP A 92 7.46 10.38 -10.00
N GLY A 93 7.04 11.55 -9.49
CA GLY A 93 5.76 11.69 -8.80
C GLY A 93 4.57 11.29 -9.68
N ALA A 94 4.57 11.72 -10.95
CA ALA A 94 3.52 11.37 -11.91
C ALA A 94 3.44 9.85 -12.17
N THR A 95 4.57 9.14 -12.11
CA THR A 95 4.62 7.67 -12.29
C THR A 95 3.98 6.96 -11.12
N LEU A 96 4.33 7.35 -9.87
CA LEU A 96 3.73 6.77 -8.67
C LEU A 96 2.22 7.05 -8.60
N VAL A 97 1.82 8.29 -8.90
CA VAL A 97 0.41 8.71 -8.96
C VAL A 97 -0.37 7.88 -9.99
N SER A 98 0.16 7.73 -11.21
CA SER A 98 -0.51 6.99 -12.28
C SER A 98 -0.65 5.51 -11.93
N ALA A 99 0.41 4.90 -11.39
CA ALA A 99 0.39 3.49 -11.01
C ALA A 99 -0.61 3.22 -9.86
N LEU A 100 -0.65 4.07 -8.83
CA LEU A 100 -1.62 3.95 -7.74
C LEU A 100 -3.07 4.14 -8.23
N ARG A 101 -3.29 5.15 -9.08
CA ARG A 101 -4.60 5.40 -9.68
C ARG A 101 -5.11 4.17 -10.43
N ASP A 102 -4.25 3.59 -11.27
CA ASP A 102 -4.61 2.44 -12.10
C ASP A 102 -4.90 1.20 -11.23
N VAL A 103 -4.09 0.94 -10.21
CA VAL A 103 -4.30 -0.18 -9.27
C VAL A 103 -5.61 -0.02 -8.48
N ILE A 104 -5.93 1.18 -7.98
CA ILE A 104 -7.19 1.44 -7.26
C ILE A 104 -8.39 1.19 -8.17
N LYS A 105 -8.34 1.64 -9.43
CA LYS A 105 -9.41 1.43 -10.40
C LYS A 105 -9.61 -0.04 -10.75
N GLU A 106 -8.52 -0.80 -10.88
CA GLU A 106 -8.61 -2.24 -11.15
C GLU A 106 -9.21 -3.00 -9.96
N PHE A 107 -8.86 -2.64 -8.72
CA PHE A 107 -9.54 -3.21 -7.56
C PHE A 107 -11.03 -2.86 -7.54
N ALA A 108 -11.42 -1.63 -7.88
CA ALA A 108 -12.82 -1.26 -8.00
C ALA A 108 -13.57 -2.07 -9.07
N ARG A 109 -12.91 -2.32 -10.23
CA ARG A 109 -13.41 -3.16 -11.32
C ARG A 109 -13.65 -4.60 -10.86
N HIS A 110 -12.83 -5.11 -9.94
CA HIS A 110 -13.00 -6.45 -9.34
C HIS A 110 -14.15 -6.52 -8.32
N GLY A 111 -14.80 -5.41 -7.97
CA GLY A 111 -15.85 -5.37 -6.95
C GLY A 111 -15.37 -4.90 -5.56
N VAL A 112 -14.07 -4.65 -5.37
CA VAL A 112 -13.55 -4.12 -4.11
C VAL A 112 -14.13 -2.73 -3.84
N ARG A 113 -14.51 -2.46 -2.59
CA ARG A 113 -15.01 -1.15 -2.14
C ARG A 113 -14.29 -0.58 -0.92
N LYS A 114 -13.31 -1.33 -0.38
CA LYS A 114 -12.57 -0.97 0.82
C LYS A 114 -11.09 -1.19 0.55
N ILE A 115 -10.32 -0.12 0.51
CA ILE A 115 -8.85 -0.18 0.32
C ILE A 115 -8.17 0.52 1.49
N CYS A 116 -7.10 -0.08 2.00
CA CYS A 116 -6.18 0.58 2.93
C CYS A 116 -4.78 0.63 2.32
N LEU A 117 -4.24 1.82 2.07
CA LEU A 117 -2.85 1.98 1.64
C LEU A 117 -1.97 2.10 2.88
N VAL A 118 -1.03 1.15 3.02
CA VAL A 118 -0.12 1.04 4.16
C VAL A 118 1.24 1.57 3.72
N ASN A 119 1.50 2.83 4.05
CA ASN A 119 2.72 3.51 3.64
C ASN A 119 3.91 3.12 4.53
N GLY A 120 5.01 2.76 3.88
CA GLY A 120 6.30 2.44 4.49
C GLY A 120 7.43 3.40 4.18
N HIS A 121 7.20 4.39 3.30
CA HIS A 121 8.20 5.38 2.89
C HIS A 121 7.63 6.80 2.98
N PHE A 122 8.27 7.67 3.77
CA PHE A 122 7.68 8.95 4.18
C PHE A 122 7.27 9.82 2.98
N GLU A 123 8.13 9.88 1.97
CA GLU A 123 8.01 10.72 0.78
C GLU A 123 6.86 10.35 -0.16
N ASN A 124 6.27 9.15 -0.02
CA ASN A 124 5.16 8.71 -0.86
C ASN A 124 3.85 9.46 -0.57
N SER A 125 3.69 10.02 0.64
CA SER A 125 2.40 10.43 1.20
C SER A 125 1.55 11.30 0.27
N TRP A 126 2.12 12.37 -0.30
CA TRP A 126 1.37 13.29 -1.17
C TRP A 126 0.99 12.68 -2.53
N PHE A 127 1.83 11.78 -3.05
CA PHE A 127 1.56 11.10 -4.31
C PHE A 127 0.52 9.99 -4.14
N ILE A 128 0.45 9.39 -2.95
CA ILE A 128 -0.64 8.49 -2.57
C ILE A 128 -1.96 9.25 -2.56
N VAL A 129 -2.00 10.42 -1.92
CA VAL A 129 -3.20 11.26 -1.84
C VAL A 129 -3.69 11.66 -3.24
N GLU A 130 -2.79 12.10 -4.13
CA GLU A 130 -3.14 12.45 -5.50
C GLU A 130 -3.65 11.22 -6.29
N GLY A 131 -2.97 10.07 -6.18
CA GLY A 131 -3.41 8.82 -6.83
C GLY A 131 -4.81 8.39 -6.39
N ILE A 132 -5.13 8.55 -5.09
CA ILE A 132 -6.47 8.32 -4.54
C ILE A 132 -7.49 9.27 -5.16
N ASP A 133 -7.24 10.59 -5.16
CA ASP A 133 -8.20 11.57 -5.63
C ASP A 133 -8.56 11.35 -7.09
N LEU A 134 -7.54 11.18 -7.95
CA LEU A 134 -7.73 10.91 -9.37
C LEU A 134 -8.54 9.63 -9.61
N ALA A 135 -8.26 8.56 -8.84
CA ALA A 135 -9.00 7.31 -8.95
C ALA A 135 -10.46 7.48 -8.52
N LEU A 136 -10.71 8.07 -7.34
CA LEU A 136 -12.07 8.29 -6.85
C LEU A 136 -12.87 9.21 -7.79
N ARG A 137 -12.24 10.22 -8.40
CA ARG A 137 -12.87 11.07 -9.41
C ARG A 137 -13.31 10.27 -10.63
N GLU A 138 -12.43 9.44 -11.17
CA GLU A 138 -12.74 8.62 -12.35
C GLU A 138 -13.77 7.52 -12.05
N LEU A 139 -13.71 6.92 -10.86
CA LEU A 139 -14.71 5.94 -10.40
C LEU A 139 -16.10 6.57 -10.31
N ARG A 140 -16.21 7.81 -9.82
CA ARG A 140 -17.48 8.56 -9.82
C ARG A 140 -18.01 8.81 -11.23
N TRP A 141 -17.16 9.08 -12.21
CA TRP A 141 -17.59 9.19 -13.62
C TRP A 141 -18.16 7.87 -14.15
N GLY A 142 -17.69 6.73 -13.63
CA GLY A 142 -18.20 5.39 -13.92
C GLY A 142 -19.36 4.93 -13.04
N GLY A 143 -19.91 5.79 -12.16
CA GLY A 143 -21.04 5.46 -11.29
C GLY A 143 -20.69 4.68 -10.02
N ILE A 144 -19.40 4.57 -9.66
CA ILE A 144 -18.96 3.98 -8.39
C ILE A 144 -18.73 5.12 -7.39
N ASP A 145 -19.64 5.27 -6.42
CA ASP A 145 -19.63 6.32 -5.39
C ASP A 145 -19.46 5.78 -3.95
N ASP A 146 -19.41 4.46 -3.79
CA ASP A 146 -19.33 3.73 -2.52
C ASP A 146 -17.91 3.25 -2.17
N MET A 147 -16.89 3.63 -2.96
CA MET A 147 -15.50 3.30 -2.68
C MET A 147 -14.98 4.07 -1.45
N LYS A 148 -14.50 3.34 -0.44
CA LYS A 148 -13.86 3.89 0.76
C LYS A 148 -12.37 3.55 0.78
N ILE A 149 -11.54 4.58 0.90
CA ILE A 149 -10.10 4.43 0.96
C ILE A 149 -9.57 5.04 2.26
N VAL A 150 -8.72 4.29 2.95
CA VAL A 150 -7.93 4.73 4.10
C VAL A 150 -6.47 4.76 3.68
N VAL A 151 -5.74 5.81 4.06
CA VAL A 151 -4.28 5.85 3.96
C VAL A 151 -3.71 6.02 5.36
N LEU A 152 -2.63 5.31 5.64
CA LEU A 152 -1.91 5.44 6.89
C LEU A 152 -0.42 5.17 6.68
N SER A 153 0.40 5.73 7.56
CA SER A 153 1.77 5.29 7.76
C SER A 153 1.85 4.50 9.06
N TYR A 154 2.44 3.31 9.04
CA TYR A 154 2.35 2.39 10.18
C TYR A 154 2.96 2.97 11.47
N TRP A 155 3.98 3.82 11.35
CA TRP A 155 4.66 4.43 12.49
C TRP A 155 3.79 5.42 13.27
N ASP A 156 2.75 6.00 12.65
CA ASP A 156 1.85 6.95 13.32
C ASP A 156 1.04 6.28 14.44
N PHE A 157 0.98 4.95 14.47
CA PHE A 157 0.30 4.14 15.49
C PHE A 157 1.21 3.76 16.66
N VAL A 158 2.48 4.20 16.64
CA VAL A 158 3.43 4.00 17.74
C VAL A 158 3.40 5.23 18.64
N ASP A 159 2.43 5.25 19.55
CA ASP A 159 2.33 6.27 20.60
C ASP A 159 2.87 5.74 21.94
N LYS A 160 2.80 6.59 22.98
CA LYS A 160 3.24 6.22 24.33
C LYS A 160 2.49 5.01 24.91
N ALA A 161 1.22 4.83 24.54
CA ALA A 161 0.42 3.70 25.01
C ALA A 161 0.85 2.42 24.31
N THR A 162 1.17 2.47 23.02
CA THR A 162 1.72 1.33 22.27
C THR A 162 3.07 0.88 22.84
N ILE A 163 3.98 1.82 23.16
CA ILE A 163 5.30 1.52 23.73
C ILE A 163 5.23 0.89 25.13
N ALA A 164 4.19 1.19 25.90
CA ALA A 164 4.03 0.69 27.27
C ALA A 164 3.50 -0.75 27.36
N ARG A 165 3.14 -1.37 26.23
CA ARG A 165 2.64 -2.76 26.15
C ARG A 165 3.76 -3.74 25.87
#